data_AF-A0A7Z9LI99-F1
#
_entry.id   AF-A0A7Z9LI99-F1
#
_cell.length_a   1.000
_cell.length_b   1.000
_cell.length_c   1.000
_cell.angle_alpha   90.00
_cell.angle_beta   90.00
_cell.angle_gamma   90.00
#
_symmetry.space_group_name_H-M   'P 1'
#
loop_
_entity.id
_entity.type
_entity.pdbx_description
1 polymer ?
#
loop_
_entity_poly.entity_id
_entity_poly.type
_entity_poly.pdbx_seq_one_letter_code
_entity_poly.pdbx_strand_id
1 'polypeptide(L)'
;MAFIELPTADLTASTFKSKANKWVETPGLVDLQVNGFAGVDFNSPGLTSDSLQLSLEAMLATGVTACLPTIITGSETHLHTCFSALEKARNSSRLAKTMVAGYHLEGPFLSKLPGYSGCHPVEAMCAADPEMFLRLQQAAGGNIRLVTLAPEVEGAIAFIEKLVQDRIIVSLGHTAADNETIQQAVDAGARL
;
A
#
# COMPACT_ATOMS: atom_id res chain seq x y z
N MET A 1 20.88 -9.77 2.22
CA MET A 1 20.33 -8.57 1.56
C MET A 1 21.48 -7.98 0.77
N ALA A 2 21.42 -8.02 -0.57
CA ALA A 2 22.50 -7.48 -1.38
C ALA A 2 22.36 -5.96 -1.40
N PHE A 3 23.28 -5.26 -0.75
CA PHE A 3 23.43 -3.83 -0.95
C PHE A 3 23.80 -3.62 -2.42
N ILE A 4 22.97 -2.87 -3.14
CA ILE A 4 23.37 -2.37 -4.45
C ILE A 4 24.40 -1.30 -4.16
N GLU A 5 25.69 -1.62 -4.35
CA GLU A 5 26.72 -0.59 -4.43
C GLU A 5 26.44 0.26 -5.66
N LEU A 6 26.02 1.51 -5.44
CA LEU A 6 25.99 2.49 -6.50
C LEU A 6 27.43 2.79 -6.90
N PRO A 7 27.77 2.79 -8.21
CA PRO A 7 29.12 3.08 -8.64
C PRO A 7 29.52 4.47 -8.13
N THR A 8 30.68 4.53 -7.47
CA THR A 8 31.39 5.77 -7.10
C THR A 8 31.97 6.42 -8.36
N ALA A 9 31.12 6.70 -9.34
CA ALA A 9 31.46 7.57 -10.44
C ALA A 9 31.41 9.00 -9.91
N ASP A 10 32.47 9.76 -10.21
CA ASP A 10 32.59 11.19 -9.99
C ASP A 10 31.21 11.89 -10.07
N LEU A 11 30.67 12.31 -8.92
CA LEU A 11 29.40 13.06 -8.81
C LEU A 11 29.50 14.45 -9.47
N THR A 12 30.59 14.75 -10.16
CA THR A 12 30.86 16.02 -10.85
C THR A 12 29.94 16.27 -12.05
N ALA A 13 29.12 15.29 -12.44
CA ALA A 13 28.09 15.45 -13.47
C ALA A 13 26.69 15.05 -12.97
N SER A 14 26.28 15.48 -11.78
CA SER A 14 24.88 15.32 -11.36
C SER A 14 24.02 16.46 -11.95
N THR A 15 23.12 16.12 -12.87
CA THR A 15 22.15 17.01 -13.55
C THR A 15 21.02 17.51 -12.65
N PHE A 16 21.13 17.36 -11.32
CA PHE A 16 20.16 17.90 -10.38
C PHE A 16 20.35 19.42 -10.28
N LYS A 17 19.33 20.18 -10.69
CA LYS A 17 19.32 21.64 -10.53
C LYS A 17 19.37 21.98 -9.04
N SER A 18 20.54 22.41 -8.58
CA SER A 18 20.77 22.89 -7.22
C SER A 18 19.87 24.10 -6.89
N LYS A 19 19.06 23.97 -5.84
CA LYS A 19 18.39 25.09 -5.15
C LYS A 19 18.89 25.27 -3.71
N ALA A 20 19.82 24.45 -3.25
CA ALA A 20 20.26 24.41 -1.86
C ALA A 20 21.77 24.55 -1.75
N ASN A 21 22.21 25.37 -0.79
CA ASN A 21 23.63 25.63 -0.51
C ASN A 21 24.29 24.53 0.33
N LYS A 22 23.51 23.55 0.83
CA LYS A 22 23.97 22.39 1.61
C LYS A 22 23.12 21.18 1.27
N TRP A 23 23.76 20.02 1.18
CA TRP A 23 23.11 18.74 0.94
C TRP A 23 23.14 17.90 2.23
N VAL A 24 22.10 17.10 2.44
CA VAL A 24 22.03 16.08 3.47
C VAL A 24 21.83 14.75 2.77
N GLU A 25 22.68 13.78 3.09
CA GLU A 25 22.55 12.41 2.60
C GLU A 25 21.76 11.59 3.62
N THR A 26 20.73 10.90 3.15
CA THR A 26 19.88 10.02 3.97
C THR A 26 19.63 8.72 3.22
N PRO A 27 19.20 7.64 3.91
CA PRO A 27 18.48 6.57 3.25
C PRO A 27 17.29 7.12 2.46
N GLY A 28 16.93 6.46 1.36
CA GLY A 28 15.75 6.85 0.59
C GLY A 28 14.46 6.69 1.40
N LEU A 29 13.47 7.51 1.08
CA LEU A 29 12.17 7.47 1.76
C LEU A 29 11.41 6.20 1.39
N VAL A 30 10.58 5.74 2.33
CA VAL A 30 9.64 4.64 2.15
C VAL A 30 8.23 5.19 2.29
N ASP A 31 7.42 5.05 1.26
CA ASP A 31 6.03 5.50 1.26
C ASP A 31 5.08 4.32 1.45
N LEU A 32 4.54 4.18 2.67
CA LEU A 32 3.70 3.04 3.04
C LEU A 32 2.26 3.15 2.54
N GLN A 33 1.84 4.32 2.04
CA GLN A 33 0.47 4.53 1.62
C GLN A 33 0.38 5.57 0.50
N VAL A 34 0.33 5.09 -0.74
CA VAL A 34 0.23 5.93 -1.95
C VAL A 34 -0.82 5.36 -2.89
N ASN A 35 -1.94 6.08 -3.06
CA ASN A 35 -3.03 5.67 -3.95
C ASN A 35 -2.71 5.94 -5.44
N GLY A 36 -1.77 6.85 -5.69
CA GLY A 36 -1.34 7.27 -7.02
C GLY A 36 -0.35 8.43 -6.95
N PHE A 37 0.41 8.66 -8.02
CA PHE A 37 1.39 9.75 -8.09
C PHE A 37 1.58 10.24 -9.52
N ALA A 38 1.94 11.52 -9.69
CA ALA A 38 2.20 12.15 -10.98
C ALA A 38 1.10 11.96 -12.06
N GLY A 39 -0.18 11.97 -11.64
CA GLY A 39 -1.33 11.83 -12.54
C GLY A 39 -1.71 10.38 -12.85
N VAL A 40 -1.06 9.40 -12.22
CA VAL A 40 -1.38 7.98 -12.34
C VAL A 40 -2.06 7.52 -11.05
N ASP A 41 -3.29 7.04 -11.16
CA ASP A 41 -4.06 6.43 -10.07
C ASP A 41 -3.91 4.90 -10.12
N PHE A 42 -3.43 4.30 -9.02
CA PHE A 42 -3.26 2.84 -8.91
C PHE A 42 -4.58 2.10 -8.74
N ASN A 43 -5.66 2.81 -8.40
CA ASN A 43 -7.03 2.30 -8.35
C ASN A 43 -7.71 2.30 -9.72
N SER A 44 -6.99 2.69 -10.79
CA SER A 44 -7.51 2.56 -12.15
C SER A 44 -7.40 1.11 -12.64
N PRO A 45 -8.51 0.43 -12.99
CA PRO A 45 -8.47 -0.97 -13.45
C PRO A 45 -7.72 -1.17 -14.78
N GLY A 46 -7.36 -0.08 -15.47
CA GLY A 46 -6.59 -0.08 -16.71
C GLY A 46 -5.10 0.26 -16.54
N LEU A 47 -4.55 0.23 -15.31
CA LEU A 47 -3.15 0.54 -15.06
C LEU A 47 -2.21 -0.29 -15.95
N THR A 48 -1.31 0.38 -16.66
CA THR A 48 -0.32 -0.26 -17.54
C THR A 48 1.06 -0.27 -16.89
N SER A 49 1.98 -1.07 -17.45
CA SER A 49 3.40 -1.05 -17.07
C SER A 49 4.00 0.35 -17.22
N ASP A 50 3.65 1.04 -18.31
CA ASP A 50 4.23 2.33 -18.66
C ASP A 50 3.73 3.43 -17.71
N SER A 51 2.44 3.41 -17.35
CA SER A 51 1.90 4.34 -16.35
C SER A 51 2.48 4.09 -14.97
N LEU A 52 2.63 2.82 -14.56
CA LEU A 52 3.27 2.49 -13.28
C LEU A 52 4.72 2.96 -13.28
N GLN A 53 5.47 2.73 -14.36
CA GLN A 53 6.86 3.17 -14.48
C GLN A 53 6.98 4.70 -14.40
N LEU A 54 6.13 5.44 -15.13
CA LEU A 54 6.09 6.91 -15.06
C LEU A 54 5.88 7.41 -13.63
N SER A 55 4.92 6.81 -12.92
CA SER A 55 4.62 7.16 -11.54
C SER A 55 5.82 6.91 -10.61
N LEU A 56 6.44 5.74 -10.72
CA LEU A 56 7.60 5.36 -9.91
C LEU A 56 8.85 6.20 -10.19
N GLU A 57 9.12 6.57 -11.45
CA GLU A 57 10.21 7.48 -11.81
C GLU A 57 9.99 8.87 -11.20
N ALA A 58 8.75 9.36 -11.21
CA ALA A 58 8.39 10.63 -10.59
C ALA A 58 8.52 10.58 -9.06
N MET A 59 8.13 9.46 -8.42
CA MET A 59 8.33 9.24 -6.98
C MET A 59 9.83 9.16 -6.63
N LEU A 60 10.63 8.49 -7.46
CA LEU A 60 12.08 8.42 -7.25
C LEU A 60 12.73 9.80 -7.31
N ALA A 61 12.25 10.67 -8.20
CA ALA A 61 12.71 12.05 -8.29
C ALA A 61 12.38 12.91 -7.05
N THR A 62 11.47 12.47 -6.17
CA THR A 62 11.18 13.11 -4.88
C THR A 62 11.90 12.46 -3.70
N GLY A 63 12.73 11.44 -3.94
CA GLY A 63 13.51 10.74 -2.92
C GLY A 63 12.84 9.49 -2.35
N VAL A 64 11.67 9.07 -2.88
CA VAL A 64 11.04 7.80 -2.48
C VAL A 64 11.70 6.65 -3.23
N THR A 65 12.21 5.68 -2.48
CA THR A 65 12.95 4.53 -3.05
C THR A 65 12.25 3.19 -2.84
N ALA A 66 11.28 3.13 -1.93
CA ALA A 66 10.37 2.02 -1.79
C ALA A 66 8.95 2.52 -1.49
N CYS A 67 7.94 1.80 -1.96
CA CYS A 67 6.55 2.14 -1.70
C CYS A 67 5.63 0.91 -1.62
N LEU A 68 4.44 1.15 -1.07
CA LEU A 68 3.29 0.26 -1.16
C LEU A 68 2.18 0.98 -1.94
N PRO A 69 1.99 0.66 -3.24
CA PRO A 69 0.78 1.06 -3.95
C PRO A 69 -0.47 0.63 -3.19
N THR A 70 -1.33 1.60 -2.91
CA THR A 70 -2.51 1.42 -2.05
C THR A 70 -3.78 1.34 -2.88
N ILE A 71 -4.47 0.21 -2.76
CA ILE A 71 -5.81 0.03 -3.31
C ILE A 71 -6.83 0.31 -2.20
N ILE A 72 -7.72 1.26 -2.43
CA ILE A 72 -8.77 1.68 -1.50
C ILE A 72 -10.05 0.86 -1.68
N THR A 73 -10.95 0.95 -0.69
CA THR A 73 -12.29 0.33 -0.72
C THR A 73 -12.97 0.42 -2.08
N GLY A 74 -13.38 -0.74 -2.59
CA GLY A 74 -14.17 -0.89 -3.80
C GLY A 74 -14.85 -2.27 -3.81
N SER A 75 -15.63 -2.55 -4.86
CA SER A 75 -16.20 -3.90 -5.02
C SER A 75 -15.09 -4.94 -5.16
N GLU A 76 -15.36 -6.19 -4.78
CA GLU A 76 -14.35 -7.26 -4.88
C GLU A 76 -13.80 -7.39 -6.31
N THR A 77 -14.65 -7.31 -7.33
CA THR A 77 -14.25 -7.31 -8.74
C THR A 77 -13.27 -6.18 -9.08
N HIS A 78 -13.52 -4.98 -8.55
CA HIS A 78 -12.64 -3.83 -8.75
C HIS A 78 -11.29 -4.02 -8.06
N LEU A 79 -11.30 -4.41 -6.79
CA LEU A 79 -10.09 -4.70 -6.01
C LEU A 79 -9.23 -5.77 -6.70
N HIS A 80 -9.86 -6.88 -7.11
CA HIS A 80 -9.19 -7.96 -7.82
C HIS A 80 -8.55 -7.48 -9.13
N THR A 81 -9.27 -6.65 -9.90
CA THR A 81 -8.77 -6.10 -11.17
C THR A 81 -7.55 -5.20 -10.94
N CYS A 82 -7.60 -4.32 -9.94
CA CYS A 82 -6.50 -3.41 -9.64
C CYS A 82 -5.25 -4.16 -9.18
N PHE A 83 -5.38 -5.12 -8.25
CA PHE A 83 -4.24 -5.94 -7.82
C PHE A 83 -3.64 -6.77 -8.96
N SER A 84 -4.49 -7.35 -9.82
CA SER A 84 -4.02 -8.11 -10.99
C SER A 84 -3.24 -7.22 -11.96
N ALA A 85 -3.71 -5.99 -12.20
CA ALA A 85 -3.04 -5.02 -13.06
C ALA A 85 -1.70 -4.57 -12.48
N LEU A 86 -1.67 -4.23 -11.18
CA LEU A 86 -0.45 -3.88 -10.45
C LEU A 86 0.58 -5.02 -10.49
N GLU A 87 0.17 -6.25 -10.21
CA GLU A 87 1.11 -7.39 -10.19
C GLU A 87 1.65 -7.70 -11.58
N LYS A 88 0.83 -7.59 -12.63
CA LYS A 88 1.28 -7.72 -14.02
C LYS A 88 2.27 -6.60 -14.40
N ALA A 89 1.96 -5.35 -14.06
CA ALA A 89 2.81 -4.20 -14.34
C ALA A 89 4.14 -4.29 -13.58
N ARG A 90 4.08 -4.62 -12.28
CA ARG A 90 5.26 -4.83 -11.43
C ARG A 90 6.16 -5.91 -12.01
N ASN A 91 5.61 -7.04 -12.43
CA ASN A 91 6.41 -8.12 -12.99
C ASN A 91 7.10 -7.80 -14.33
N SER A 92 6.60 -6.77 -15.03
CA SER A 92 7.10 -6.31 -16.32
C SER A 92 8.13 -5.16 -16.23
N SER A 93 8.35 -4.59 -15.04
CA SER A 93 9.27 -3.45 -14.83
C SER A 93 10.32 -3.75 -13.77
N ARG A 94 11.61 -3.55 -14.12
CA ARG A 94 12.73 -3.72 -13.17
C ARG A 94 12.66 -2.68 -12.04
N LEU A 95 12.29 -1.45 -12.37
CA LEU A 95 12.11 -0.38 -11.38
C LEU A 95 11.02 -0.77 -10.39
N ALA A 96 9.86 -1.21 -10.90
CA ALA A 96 8.76 -1.64 -10.05
C ALA A 96 9.11 -2.84 -9.17
N LYS A 97 9.82 -3.85 -9.67
CA LYS A 97 10.32 -4.96 -8.83
C LYS A 97 11.24 -4.52 -7.69
N THR A 98 11.89 -3.36 -7.82
CA THR A 98 12.83 -2.83 -6.83
C THR A 98 12.12 -1.89 -5.84
N MET A 99 11.29 -0.98 -6.34
CA MET A 99 10.61 0.03 -5.51
C MET A 99 9.33 -0.49 -4.86
N VAL A 100 8.57 -1.37 -5.51
CA VAL A 100 7.30 -1.88 -4.96
C VAL A 100 7.58 -3.05 -4.03
N ALA A 101 7.64 -2.76 -2.73
CA ALA A 101 7.92 -3.73 -1.68
C ALA A 101 6.75 -4.69 -1.39
N GLY A 102 5.57 -4.34 -1.89
CA GLY A 102 4.30 -5.05 -1.73
C GLY A 102 3.16 -4.11 -2.05
N TYR A 103 1.96 -4.48 -1.63
CA TYR A 103 0.76 -3.66 -1.76
C TYR A 103 0.11 -3.42 -0.41
N HIS A 104 -0.63 -2.32 -0.36
CA HIS A 104 -1.49 -1.96 0.76
C HIS A 104 -2.95 -2.07 0.33
N LEU A 105 -3.72 -2.87 1.07
CA LEU A 105 -5.17 -2.94 0.95
C LEU A 105 -5.80 -2.04 2.03
N GLU A 106 -6.37 -0.91 1.64
CA GLU A 106 -7.00 0.05 2.54
C GLU A 106 -8.53 -0.07 2.51
N GLY A 107 -9.07 -0.89 3.41
CA GLY A 107 -10.44 -1.39 3.33
C GLY A 107 -10.56 -2.69 2.54
N PRO A 108 -11.75 -3.19 2.19
CA PRO A 108 -13.08 -2.60 2.41
C PRO A 108 -13.64 -2.78 3.83
N PHE A 109 -12.87 -3.38 4.74
CA PHE A 109 -13.28 -3.72 6.11
C PHE A 109 -13.23 -2.50 7.06
N LEU A 110 -13.90 -1.41 6.67
CA LEU A 110 -13.85 -0.10 7.34
C LEU A 110 -15.18 0.24 8.02
N SER A 111 -15.17 1.24 8.89
CA SER A 111 -16.37 1.72 9.56
C SER A 111 -17.31 2.43 8.60
N LYS A 112 -18.56 1.97 8.55
CA LYS A 112 -19.66 2.61 7.80
C LYS A 112 -20.25 3.83 8.52
N LEU A 113 -19.81 4.10 9.74
CA LEU A 113 -20.37 5.19 10.53
C LEU A 113 -20.01 6.56 9.91
N PRO A 114 -20.94 7.55 9.96
CA PRO A 114 -20.69 8.88 9.43
C PRO A 114 -19.42 9.51 10.03
N GLY A 115 -18.56 10.05 9.15
CA GLY A 115 -17.31 10.72 9.54
C GLY A 115 -16.07 9.83 9.47
N TYR A 116 -16.22 8.50 9.38
CA TYR A 116 -15.09 7.57 9.37
C TYR A 116 -14.76 7.04 7.97
N SER A 117 -15.72 7.11 7.04
CA SER A 117 -15.53 6.60 5.68
C SER A 117 -14.59 7.45 4.81
N GLY A 118 -14.48 8.76 5.08
CA GLY A 118 -13.68 9.66 4.24
C GLY A 118 -14.10 9.59 2.76
N CYS A 119 -13.13 9.34 1.87
CA CYS A 119 -13.36 9.16 0.43
C CYS A 119 -13.79 7.74 0.03
N HIS A 120 -13.87 6.80 0.97
CA HIS A 120 -14.21 5.40 0.67
C HIS A 120 -15.72 5.25 0.44
N PRO A 121 -16.14 4.53 -0.62
CA PRO A 121 -17.56 4.26 -0.88
C PRO A 121 -18.15 3.34 0.20
N VAL A 122 -19.10 3.88 0.97
CA VAL A 122 -19.74 3.20 2.12
C VAL A 122 -20.47 1.92 1.68
N GLU A 123 -21.04 1.94 0.48
CA GLU A 123 -21.75 0.82 -0.13
C GLU A 123 -20.85 -0.39 -0.44
N ALA A 124 -19.55 -0.16 -0.62
CA ALA A 124 -18.57 -1.22 -0.87
C ALA A 124 -17.89 -1.71 0.42
N MET A 125 -18.12 -1.05 1.56
CA MET A 125 -17.61 -1.53 2.84
C MET A 125 -18.35 -2.80 3.29
N CYS A 126 -17.66 -3.70 3.96
CA CYS A 126 -18.22 -4.97 4.43
C CYS A 126 -17.61 -5.42 5.76
N ALA A 127 -18.20 -6.46 6.35
CA ALA A 127 -17.59 -7.20 7.44
C ALA A 127 -16.23 -7.77 7.01
N ALA A 128 -15.36 -8.10 7.97
CA ALA A 128 -14.11 -8.77 7.67
C ALA A 128 -14.39 -10.10 6.95
N ASP A 129 -13.80 -10.26 5.76
CA ASP A 129 -14.01 -11.42 4.91
C ASP A 129 -12.65 -12.06 4.55
N PRO A 130 -12.21 -13.08 5.32
CA PRO A 130 -10.98 -13.79 5.05
C PRO A 130 -10.94 -14.47 3.68
N GLU A 131 -12.08 -14.91 3.15
CA GLU A 131 -12.14 -15.59 1.85
C GLU A 131 -11.98 -14.60 0.69
N MET A 132 -12.60 -13.43 0.80
CA MET A 132 -12.34 -12.30 -0.12
C MET A 132 -10.86 -11.94 -0.09
N PHE A 133 -10.29 -11.76 1.11
CA PHE A 133 -8.88 -11.44 1.25
C PHE A 133 -7.97 -12.46 0.56
N LEU A 134 -8.22 -13.77 0.73
CA LEU A 134 -7.44 -14.82 0.08
C LEU A 134 -7.46 -14.69 -1.46
N ARG A 135 -8.63 -14.39 -2.04
CA ARG A 135 -8.77 -14.16 -3.49
C ARG A 135 -8.03 -12.91 -3.94
N LEU A 136 -8.10 -11.82 -3.17
CA LEU A 136 -7.32 -10.60 -3.46
C LEU A 136 -5.81 -10.82 -3.32
N GLN A 137 -5.39 -11.57 -2.31
CA GLN A 137 -3.99 -11.92 -2.10
C GLN A 137 -3.44 -12.79 -3.24
N GLN A 138 -4.26 -13.70 -3.78
CA GLN A 138 -3.93 -14.45 -4.99
C GLN A 138 -3.78 -13.53 -6.21
N ALA A 139 -4.73 -12.60 -6.44
CA ALA A 139 -4.67 -11.63 -7.54
C ALA A 139 -3.41 -10.74 -7.47
N ALA A 140 -2.99 -10.42 -6.25
CA ALA A 140 -1.78 -9.67 -5.95
C ALA A 140 -0.48 -10.50 -6.01
N GLY A 141 -0.53 -11.78 -6.40
CA GLY A 141 0.65 -12.65 -6.41
C GLY A 141 1.27 -12.87 -5.03
N GLY A 142 0.48 -12.80 -3.96
CA GLY A 142 0.92 -12.94 -2.57
C GLY A 142 1.66 -11.71 -2.01
N ASN A 143 1.50 -10.55 -2.64
CA ASN A 143 2.25 -9.33 -2.29
C ASN A 143 1.46 -8.28 -1.51
N ILE A 144 0.22 -8.53 -1.05
CA ILE A 144 -0.40 -7.66 -0.05
C ILE A 144 0.36 -7.84 1.26
N ARG A 145 0.96 -6.76 1.76
CA ARG A 145 1.82 -6.74 2.96
C ARG A 145 1.24 -5.91 4.09
N LEU A 146 0.36 -4.98 3.76
CA LEU A 146 -0.31 -4.09 4.70
C LEU A 146 -1.81 -4.12 4.43
N VAL A 147 -2.60 -4.27 5.47
CA VAL A 147 -4.06 -4.13 5.43
C VAL A 147 -4.46 -3.05 6.43
N THR A 148 -5.26 -2.07 6.00
CA THR A 148 -5.96 -1.15 6.92
C THR A 148 -7.39 -1.62 7.10
N LEU A 149 -7.80 -1.79 8.35
CA LEU A 149 -9.17 -2.14 8.71
C LEU A 149 -9.64 -1.42 9.98
N ALA A 150 -10.95 -1.39 10.18
CA ALA A 150 -11.58 -0.88 11.38
C ALA A 150 -11.89 -2.06 12.33
N PRO A 151 -11.34 -2.08 13.56
CA PRO A 151 -11.44 -3.26 14.43
C PRO A 151 -12.83 -3.47 15.04
N GLU A 152 -13.71 -2.46 15.01
CA GLU A 152 -15.11 -2.60 15.45
C GLU A 152 -16.01 -3.27 14.40
N VAL A 153 -15.51 -3.46 13.18
CA VAL A 153 -16.23 -4.17 12.13
C VAL A 153 -16.37 -5.65 12.47
N GLU A 154 -17.52 -6.24 12.15
CA GLU A 154 -17.82 -7.64 12.40
C GLU A 154 -16.69 -8.56 11.88
N GLY A 155 -16.18 -9.43 12.76
CA GLY A 155 -15.13 -10.40 12.44
C GLY A 155 -13.69 -9.85 12.43
N ALA A 156 -13.49 -8.54 12.60
CA ALA A 156 -12.18 -7.92 12.40
C ALA A 156 -11.08 -8.43 13.35
N ILE A 157 -11.37 -8.62 14.64
CA ILE A 157 -10.37 -9.09 15.62
C ILE A 157 -9.78 -10.46 15.22
N ALA A 158 -10.64 -11.46 14.96
CA ALA A 158 -10.18 -12.78 14.52
C ALA A 158 -9.46 -12.72 13.16
N PHE A 159 -9.88 -11.79 12.29
CA PHE A 159 -9.22 -11.59 11.01
C PHE A 159 -7.83 -10.97 11.15
N ILE A 160 -7.63 -10.01 12.08
CA ILE A 160 -6.32 -9.46 12.44
C ILE A 160 -5.37 -10.59 12.85
N GLU A 161 -5.80 -11.47 13.77
CA GLU A 161 -4.95 -12.59 14.24
C GLU A 161 -4.49 -13.47 13.08
N LYS A 162 -5.40 -13.78 12.13
CA LYS A 162 -5.09 -14.57 10.94
C LYS A 162 -4.08 -13.87 10.02
N LEU A 163 -4.28 -12.58 9.73
CA LEU A 163 -3.36 -11.80 8.89
C LEU A 163 -1.96 -11.73 9.51
N VAL A 164 -1.87 -11.54 10.84
CA VAL A 164 -0.60 -11.49 11.56
C VAL A 164 0.12 -12.85 11.53
N GLN A 165 -0.61 -13.97 11.66
CA GLN A 165 -0.05 -15.33 11.49
C GLN A 165 0.53 -15.53 10.09
N ASP A 166 -0.11 -14.95 9.08
CA ASP A 166 0.35 -14.94 7.68
C ASP A 166 1.46 -13.89 7.40
N ARG A 167 1.96 -13.23 8.46
CA ARG A 167 3.02 -12.19 8.43
C ARG A 167 2.63 -10.95 7.62
N ILE A 168 1.36 -10.60 7.65
CA ILE A 168 0.80 -9.38 7.07
C ILE A 168 0.66 -8.35 8.17
N ILE A 169 1.06 -7.11 7.89
CA ILE A 169 0.94 -6.00 8.83
C ILE A 169 -0.51 -5.50 8.79
N VAL A 170 -1.09 -5.25 9.95
CA VAL A 170 -2.45 -4.69 10.05
C VAL A 170 -2.41 -3.34 10.74
N SER A 171 -2.81 -2.31 10.00
CA SER A 171 -3.00 -0.95 10.51
C SER A 171 -4.47 -0.72 10.86
N LEU A 172 -4.73 0.06 11.92
CA LEU A 172 -6.08 0.46 12.30
C LEU A 172 -6.38 1.82 11.69
N GLY A 173 -7.47 1.93 10.95
CA GLY A 173 -7.85 3.17 10.27
C GLY A 173 -9.32 3.17 9.88
N HIS A 174 -9.86 4.36 9.57
CA HIS A 174 -11.29 4.54 9.24
C HIS A 174 -12.22 3.89 10.27
N THR A 175 -11.88 4.07 11.54
CA THR A 175 -12.47 3.37 12.68
C THR A 175 -13.12 4.34 13.66
N ALA A 176 -14.28 3.94 14.15
CA ALA A 176 -15.03 4.53 15.25
C ALA A 176 -14.86 3.75 16.57
N ALA A 177 -13.89 2.84 16.64
CA ALA A 177 -13.65 1.98 17.77
C ALA A 177 -13.36 2.77 19.05
N ASP A 178 -13.86 2.27 20.16
CA ASP A 178 -13.47 2.73 21.49
C ASP A 178 -12.10 2.17 21.91
N ASN A 179 -11.59 2.68 23.03
CA ASN A 179 -10.26 2.28 23.52
C ASN A 179 -10.17 0.77 23.82
N GLU A 180 -11.26 0.14 24.27
CA GLU A 180 -11.27 -1.29 24.58
C GLU A 180 -11.12 -2.12 23.29
N THR A 181 -11.87 -1.77 22.25
CA THR A 181 -11.80 -2.42 20.94
C THR A 181 -10.44 -2.21 20.28
N ILE A 182 -9.85 -1.01 20.40
CA ILE A 182 -8.49 -0.74 19.92
C ILE A 182 -7.48 -1.62 20.66
N GLN A 183 -7.59 -1.76 21.99
CA GLN A 183 -6.69 -2.61 22.77
C GLN A 183 -6.80 -4.07 22.33
N GLN A 184 -8.02 -4.59 22.13
CA GLN A 184 -8.23 -5.96 21.61
C GLN A 184 -7.55 -6.17 20.25
N ALA A 185 -7.59 -5.16 19.36
CA ALA A 185 -6.95 -5.24 18.06
C ALA A 185 -5.41 -5.24 18.16
N VAL A 186 -4.85 -4.45 19.07
CA VAL A 186 -3.41 -4.45 19.37
C VAL A 186 -2.98 -5.79 19.97
N ASP A 187 -3.76 -6.35 20.89
CA ASP A 187 -3.51 -7.65 21.50
C ASP A 187 -3.57 -8.79 20.45
N ALA A 188 -4.46 -8.66 19.46
CA ALA A 188 -4.52 -9.54 18.28
C ALA A 188 -3.34 -9.35 17.31
N GLY A 189 -2.51 -8.31 17.50
CA GLY A 189 -1.26 -8.09 16.79
C GLY A 189 -1.27 -6.96 15.76
N ALA A 190 -2.33 -6.14 15.70
CA ALA A 190 -2.35 -4.94 14.87
C ALA A 190 -1.20 -3.99 15.27
N ARG A 191 -0.48 -3.47 14.26
CA ARG A 191 0.66 -2.56 14.42
C ARG A 191 0.96 -1.86 13.10
N LEU A 192 1.57 -0.68 13.18
CA LEU A 192 2.23 -0.01 12.07
C LEU A 192 3.49 0.72 12.58
#